data_AF-A0A938BA29-F1
#
_entry.id   AF-A0A938BA29-F1
#
_cell.length_a   1.000
_cell.length_b   1.000
_cell.length_c   1.000
_cell.angle_alpha   90.00
_cell.angle_beta   90.00
_cell.angle_gamma   90.00
#
_symmetry.space_group_name_H-M   'P 1'
#
loop_
_entity.id
_entity.type
_entity.pdbx_description
1 polymer ?
#
loop_
_entity_poly.entity_id
_entity_poly.type
_entity_poly.pdbx_seq_one_letter_code
_entity_poly.pdbx_strand_id
1 'polypeptide(L)'
;MFVKERYLTVLISFIIVCGCFLFVISEALSVEYQLYDSPFPSENYDGPATNCSPYDGLIEPNLAQAIEKDLYPAAFCFVSRKPDELYVIGGMGVIPTYIAKVNPLTLDRIKETPLNLGTAGYWPPSVVVHANGYIYVTAQNICYKLTPDINIVSYYILPIIDGKYNSMKAFSDGNLICKGLGSTYSSVTLLDQNLNSIIHEFVLPEKSYGRLSVHIHNNKEYVYITGDTTLIRYEYIGEAPWLKKDNGWSYKYRLASSRLQTGGGVALFIDNNAYFADNANSNPKPLGPIHLLRVNLDDSRDAQRFTPFGLPKGYHFNKHLVDPVHGIIVIGDTTNGKIGGYRYLGNNQFQELWVKNYVSGIVCSSSSSTKQLYVNDFKDGRDNIVILDIETGEELKRIVTSSTVMSLAGVTLGWNDDVFWVSGYCSVRMYNDLQQTQEFHAPKPALSSQGNSAPRKVSMLYPNFPNPFNPDTWIAYSLSTNAFVSFDIYNLQGIRIRHIELGYKSAGSYISKDGAAHWDGRNEFGEEVPGGIYFYSIQAGEFKATRRMIVLK
;
A
#
# COMPACT_ATOMS: atom_id res chain seq x y z
N MET A 1 -37.18 -58.09 -15.90
CA MET A 1 -37.25 -56.82 -16.65
C MET A 1 -38.02 -55.78 -15.82
N PHE A 2 -37.55 -55.47 -14.60
CA PHE A 2 -38.17 -54.51 -13.67
C PHE A 2 -37.14 -54.10 -12.60
N VAL A 3 -35.94 -53.67 -13.00
CA VAL A 3 -34.94 -53.07 -12.07
C VAL A 3 -34.14 -51.93 -12.72
N LYS A 4 -34.15 -51.79 -14.06
CA LYS A 4 -33.35 -50.78 -14.75
C LYS A 4 -33.94 -49.36 -14.82
N GLU A 5 -35.22 -49.17 -14.52
CA GLU A 5 -35.86 -47.84 -14.67
C GLU A 5 -35.91 -46.98 -13.40
N ARG A 6 -35.65 -47.54 -12.20
CA ARG A 6 -35.64 -46.73 -10.95
C ARG A 6 -34.30 -46.07 -10.62
N TYR A 7 -33.20 -46.50 -11.23
CA TYR A 7 -31.88 -45.91 -10.97
C TYR A 7 -31.58 -44.67 -11.82
N LEU A 8 -32.24 -44.52 -12.98
CA LEU A 8 -31.98 -43.38 -13.86
C LEU A 8 -32.70 -42.10 -13.42
N THR A 9 -33.89 -42.21 -12.80
CA THR A 9 -34.63 -41.05 -12.30
C THR A 9 -34.06 -40.49 -10.99
N VAL A 10 -33.44 -41.33 -10.16
CA VAL A 10 -32.77 -40.89 -8.92
C VAL A 10 -31.41 -40.26 -9.22
N LEU A 11 -30.65 -40.76 -10.21
CA LEU A 11 -29.37 -40.16 -10.59
C LEU A 11 -29.53 -38.79 -11.27
N ILE A 12 -30.56 -38.63 -12.11
CA ILE A 12 -30.81 -37.34 -12.80
C ILE A 12 -31.36 -36.30 -11.81
N SER A 13 -32.13 -36.70 -10.80
CA SER A 13 -32.58 -35.79 -9.73
C SER A 13 -31.45 -35.37 -8.78
N PHE A 14 -30.46 -36.24 -8.54
CA PHE A 14 -29.27 -35.89 -7.74
C PHE A 14 -28.31 -34.96 -8.49
N ILE A 15 -28.19 -35.10 -9.82
CA ILE A 15 -27.32 -34.23 -10.63
C ILE A 15 -27.94 -32.83 -10.80
N ILE A 16 -29.27 -32.70 -10.83
CA ILE A 16 -29.94 -31.39 -10.90
C ILE A 16 -29.94 -30.68 -9.54
N VAL A 17 -30.02 -31.39 -8.41
CA VAL A 17 -29.93 -30.77 -7.07
C VAL A 17 -28.49 -30.43 -6.69
N CYS A 18 -27.49 -31.23 -7.07
CA CYS A 18 -26.08 -30.87 -6.86
C CYS A 18 -25.58 -29.79 -7.84
N GLY A 19 -26.12 -29.73 -9.06
CA GLY A 19 -25.79 -28.69 -10.05
C GLY A 19 -26.28 -27.29 -9.67
N CYS A 20 -27.41 -27.20 -8.94
CA CYS A 20 -27.93 -25.92 -8.44
C CYS A 20 -27.33 -25.49 -7.09
N PHE A 21 -26.74 -26.40 -6.30
CA PHE A 21 -26.02 -26.05 -5.08
C PHE A 21 -24.56 -25.64 -5.33
N LEU A 22 -23.96 -26.06 -6.45
CA LEU A 22 -22.62 -25.61 -6.87
C LEU A 22 -22.61 -24.22 -7.53
N PHE A 23 -23.77 -23.68 -7.91
CA PHE A 23 -23.89 -22.35 -8.51
C PHE A 23 -24.29 -21.24 -7.53
N VAL A 24 -24.63 -21.56 -6.28
CA VAL A 24 -25.02 -20.57 -5.24
C VAL A 24 -23.91 -20.36 -4.19
N ILE A 25 -22.77 -21.07 -4.28
CA ILE A 25 -21.64 -20.96 -3.34
C ILE A 25 -20.36 -20.48 -4.05
N SER A 26 -20.47 -19.67 -5.11
CA SER A 26 -19.30 -18.96 -5.68
C SER A 26 -19.37 -17.44 -5.56
N GLU A 27 -20.44 -16.88 -4.98
CA GLU A 27 -20.65 -15.44 -4.82
C GLU A 27 -20.74 -15.02 -3.34
N ALA A 28 -19.74 -15.32 -2.50
CA ALA A 28 -19.68 -14.72 -1.16
C ALA A 28 -18.34 -14.93 -0.43
N LEU A 29 -17.19 -14.71 -1.06
CA LEU A 29 -15.92 -14.66 -0.31
C LEU A 29 -15.07 -13.51 -0.84
N SER A 30 -15.52 -12.25 -0.64
CA SER A 30 -14.64 -11.09 -0.79
C SER A 30 -13.65 -11.05 0.38
N VAL A 31 -12.40 -11.43 0.16
CA VAL A 31 -11.35 -11.45 1.19
C VAL A 31 -10.27 -10.41 0.92
N GLU A 32 -10.19 -9.42 1.81
CA GLU A 32 -9.07 -8.47 1.97
C GLU A 32 -8.07 -9.03 3.00
N TYR A 33 -7.07 -9.76 2.53
CA TYR A 33 -5.94 -10.19 3.35
C TYR A 33 -4.94 -9.03 3.52
N GLN A 34 -5.03 -8.25 4.60
CA GLN A 34 -3.93 -7.36 5.01
C GLN A 34 -3.00 -8.09 6.00
N LEU A 35 -1.70 -8.14 5.69
CA LEU A 35 -0.69 -8.69 6.61
C LEU A 35 -0.30 -7.75 7.74
N TYR A 36 -0.51 -6.45 7.56
CA TYR A 36 0.11 -5.40 8.36
C TYR A 36 -0.95 -4.54 9.01
N ASP A 37 -0.78 -4.28 10.30
CA ASP A 37 -1.53 -3.24 11.01
C ASP A 37 -1.01 -1.83 10.67
N SER A 38 0.22 -1.75 10.15
CA SER A 38 0.84 -0.50 9.69
C SER A 38 0.25 -0.05 8.35
N PRO A 39 -0.04 1.25 8.17
CA PRO A 39 -0.45 1.77 6.88
C PRO A 39 0.69 1.80 5.86
N PHE A 40 1.94 1.80 6.32
CA PHE A 40 3.13 1.93 5.49
C PHE A 40 4.23 0.95 5.91
N PRO A 41 4.00 -0.37 5.79
CA PRO A 41 4.95 -1.40 6.24
C PRO A 41 6.15 -1.54 5.30
N SER A 42 6.12 -0.90 4.13
CA SER A 42 7.15 -1.03 3.11
C SER A 42 7.59 0.32 2.57
N GLU A 43 8.79 0.34 2.00
CA GLU A 43 9.29 1.48 1.26
C GLU A 43 8.29 1.94 0.20
N ASN A 44 8.35 3.23 -0.09
CA ASN A 44 7.52 3.85 -1.10
C ASN A 44 6.03 3.74 -0.84
N TYR A 45 5.56 3.50 0.40
CA TYR A 45 4.15 3.66 0.77
C TYR A 45 3.17 2.82 -0.06
N ASP A 46 3.60 1.66 -0.58
CA ASP A 46 2.74 0.77 -1.39
C ASP A 46 2.28 -0.44 -0.55
N GLY A 47 1.66 -0.15 0.60
CA GLY A 47 0.78 -1.11 1.25
C GLY A 47 -0.47 -1.38 0.38
N PRO A 48 -1.28 -2.42 0.69
CA PRO A 48 -2.24 -3.02 -0.25
C PRO A 48 -3.35 -2.10 -0.80
N ALA A 49 -3.50 -0.90 -0.26
CA ALA A 49 -4.39 0.11 -0.81
C ALA A 49 -3.93 1.50 -0.37
N THR A 50 -3.41 2.29 -1.32
CA THR A 50 -3.35 3.76 -1.29
C THR A 50 -2.32 4.41 -0.35
N ASN A 51 -1.86 5.62 -0.70
CA ASN A 51 -0.96 6.43 0.15
C ASN A 51 -1.74 7.06 1.32
N CYS A 52 -2.79 6.39 1.77
CA CYS A 52 -3.74 6.90 2.73
C CYS A 52 -3.61 6.13 4.03
N SER A 53 -3.35 6.86 5.10
CA SER A 53 -3.46 6.28 6.44
C SER A 53 -4.94 6.00 6.75
N PRO A 54 -5.29 4.79 7.26
CA PRO A 54 -6.58 4.51 7.86
C PRO A 54 -6.70 5.11 9.28
N TYR A 55 -5.60 5.66 9.82
CA TYR A 55 -5.55 6.33 11.11
C TYR A 55 -5.65 7.84 10.92
N ASP A 56 -6.28 8.50 11.89
CA ASP A 56 -6.17 9.95 12.04
C ASP A 56 -4.69 10.28 12.20
N GLY A 57 -4.15 10.94 11.18
CA GLY A 57 -2.85 11.57 11.22
C GLY A 57 -3.08 13.06 11.33
N LEU A 58 -3.98 13.48 12.22
CA LEU A 58 -4.44 14.87 12.28
C LEU A 58 -3.27 15.70 12.77
N ILE A 59 -2.56 16.37 11.88
CA ILE A 59 -1.68 17.46 12.28
C ILE A 59 -2.56 18.70 12.32
N GLU A 60 -2.98 19.15 13.50
CA GLU A 60 -3.65 20.44 13.64
C GLU A 60 -2.70 21.54 13.13
N PRO A 61 -2.96 22.17 11.97
CA PRO A 61 -1.96 23.02 11.30
C PRO A 61 -1.46 24.18 12.17
N ASN A 62 -2.33 24.64 13.07
CA ASN A 62 -2.06 25.71 14.03
C ASN A 62 -1.21 25.26 15.24
N LEU A 63 -1.23 23.98 15.60
CA LEU A 63 -0.45 23.40 16.71
C LEU A 63 0.78 22.63 16.22
N ALA A 64 0.87 22.36 14.92
CA ALA A 64 1.94 21.62 14.28
C ALA A 64 3.33 22.17 14.64
N GLN A 65 4.11 21.36 15.35
CA GLN A 65 5.53 21.56 15.64
C GLN A 65 6.36 20.61 14.78
N ALA A 66 7.65 20.94 14.61
CA ALA A 66 8.58 20.12 13.86
C ALA A 66 9.90 19.95 14.63
N ILE A 67 10.37 18.70 14.73
CA ILE A 67 11.75 18.39 15.14
C ILE A 67 12.53 18.04 13.88
N GLU A 68 13.68 18.68 13.69
CA GLU A 68 14.58 18.42 12.58
C GLU A 68 15.89 17.80 13.10
N LYS A 69 16.37 16.75 12.41
CA LYS A 69 17.64 16.09 12.69
C LYS A 69 18.44 15.86 11.41
N ASP A 70 19.67 16.36 11.40
CA ASP A 70 20.64 16.19 10.32
C ASP A 70 21.53 14.97 10.59
N LEU A 71 20.93 13.76 10.56
CA LEU A 71 21.63 12.54 10.99
C LEU A 71 21.68 11.42 9.95
N TYR A 72 20.93 11.52 8.85
CA TYR A 72 20.70 10.40 7.94
C TYR A 72 21.07 10.78 6.49
N PRO A 73 22.32 10.55 6.07
CA PRO A 73 22.76 10.90 4.73
C PRO A 73 21.98 10.10 3.69
N ALA A 74 21.43 10.79 2.68
CA ALA A 74 20.59 10.19 1.63
C ALA A 74 19.54 9.21 2.19
N ALA A 75 18.89 9.58 3.29
CA ALA A 75 17.70 8.89 3.76
C ALA A 75 16.66 8.83 2.63
N PHE A 76 15.90 7.74 2.61
CA PHE A 76 14.96 7.45 1.54
C PHE A 76 13.52 7.33 2.01
N CYS A 77 13.27 6.64 3.13
CA CYS A 77 11.96 6.61 3.76
C CYS A 77 12.07 6.20 5.22
N PHE A 78 11.05 6.60 5.99
CA PHE A 78 10.75 5.98 7.27
C PHE A 78 9.80 4.81 7.06
N VAL A 79 9.92 3.79 7.91
CA VAL A 79 8.97 2.67 7.99
C VAL A 79 8.76 2.31 9.45
N SER A 80 7.52 1.94 9.79
CA SER A 80 7.16 1.48 11.12
C SER A 80 6.21 0.31 11.01
N ARG A 81 6.26 -0.59 12.00
CA ARG A 81 5.26 -1.66 12.17
C ARG A 81 4.31 -1.39 13.32
N LYS A 82 4.78 -0.70 14.36
CA LYS A 82 4.04 -0.38 15.57
C LYS A 82 4.56 0.95 16.17
N PRO A 83 3.82 1.58 17.10
CA PRO A 83 4.10 2.95 17.53
C PRO A 83 5.53 3.20 18.05
N ASP A 84 6.12 2.25 18.76
CA ASP A 84 7.45 2.34 19.38
C ASP A 84 8.61 1.90 18.46
N GLU A 85 8.30 1.60 17.20
CA GLU A 85 9.24 0.97 16.27
C GLU A 85 9.33 1.76 14.97
N LEU A 86 10.37 2.58 14.84
CA LEU A 86 10.65 3.40 13.66
C LEU A 86 12.04 3.10 13.10
N TYR A 87 12.10 2.90 11.78
CA TYR A 87 13.33 2.74 11.04
C TYR A 87 13.42 3.78 9.93
N VAL A 88 14.64 4.20 9.64
CA VAL A 88 14.98 4.96 8.44
C VAL A 88 15.93 4.13 7.61
N ILE A 89 15.68 4.09 6.31
CA ILE A 89 16.58 3.46 5.35
C ILE A 89 17.19 4.53 4.45
N GLY A 90 18.47 4.39 4.13
CA GLY A 90 19.17 5.36 3.28
C GLY A 90 20.31 4.74 2.49
N GLY A 91 20.89 5.58 1.63
CA GLY A 91 22.02 5.23 0.75
C GLY A 91 21.65 5.30 -0.72
N MET A 92 22.48 6.00 -1.48
CA MET A 92 22.33 6.21 -2.92
C MET A 92 23.64 6.74 -3.52
N GLY A 93 23.97 6.28 -4.73
CA GLY A 93 25.12 6.78 -5.48
C GLY A 93 26.44 6.40 -4.84
N VAL A 94 27.06 7.33 -4.12
CA VAL A 94 28.34 7.12 -3.39
C VAL A 94 28.14 6.85 -1.90
N ILE A 95 26.92 7.05 -1.38
CA ILE A 95 26.59 6.82 0.03
C ILE A 95 26.19 5.35 0.19
N PRO A 96 26.89 4.56 1.01
CA PRO A 96 26.55 3.17 1.25
C PRO A 96 25.14 3.01 1.80
N THR A 97 24.50 1.89 1.45
CA THR A 97 23.19 1.55 1.98
C THR A 97 23.27 1.19 3.47
N TYR A 98 22.32 1.69 4.25
CA TYR A 98 22.16 1.39 5.67
C TYR A 98 20.68 1.35 6.07
N ILE A 99 20.41 0.72 7.20
CA ILE A 99 19.17 0.87 7.95
C ILE A 99 19.50 1.34 9.37
N ALA A 100 18.75 2.32 9.88
CA ALA A 100 18.88 2.78 11.25
C ALA A 100 17.56 2.66 12.00
N LYS A 101 17.63 2.20 13.25
CA LYS A 101 16.54 2.23 14.22
C LYS A 101 16.59 3.59 14.90
N VAL A 102 15.44 4.24 14.98
CA VAL A 102 15.33 5.64 15.40
C VAL A 102 14.30 5.76 16.50
N ASN A 103 14.56 6.64 17.48
CA ASN A 103 13.56 7.01 18.45
C ASN A 103 12.45 7.79 17.72
N PRO A 104 11.21 7.27 17.64
CA PRO A 104 10.14 7.92 16.91
C PRO A 104 9.72 9.26 17.51
N LEU A 105 10.09 9.57 18.76
CA LEU A 105 9.73 10.83 19.39
C LEU A 105 10.76 11.94 19.12
N THR A 106 12.05 11.60 19.23
CA THR A 106 13.15 12.57 19.15
C THR A 106 13.90 12.55 17.82
N LEU A 107 13.66 11.55 16.98
CA LEU A 107 14.45 11.22 15.80
C LEU A 107 15.92 10.89 16.08
N ASP A 108 16.28 10.60 17.33
CA ASP A 108 17.65 10.18 17.65
C ASP A 108 17.91 8.76 17.18
N ARG A 109 19.08 8.57 16.58
CA ARG A 109 19.57 7.27 16.15
C ARG A 109 19.82 6.38 17.38
N ILE A 110 19.10 5.28 17.46
CA ILE A 110 19.30 4.23 18.48
C ILE A 110 20.42 3.29 18.02
N LYS A 111 20.36 2.85 16.76
CA LYS A 111 21.34 1.93 16.15
C LYS A 111 21.35 2.10 14.64
N GLU A 112 22.47 1.78 14.01
CA GLU A 112 22.59 1.69 12.55
C GLU A 112 23.27 0.36 12.17
N THR A 113 22.81 -0.21 11.06
CA THR A 113 23.37 -1.42 10.47
C THR A 113 23.71 -1.14 8.99
N PRO A 114 24.99 -1.25 8.59
CA PRO A 114 25.40 -1.11 7.20
C PRO A 114 24.94 -2.32 6.37
N LEU A 115 24.52 -2.08 5.12
CA LEU A 115 23.98 -3.08 4.19
C LEU A 115 24.77 -3.06 2.88
N ASN A 116 26.07 -3.32 2.98
CA ASN A 116 27.05 -3.07 1.92
C ASN A 116 27.80 -4.33 1.43
N LEU A 117 27.24 -5.53 1.64
CA LEU A 117 27.84 -6.78 1.17
C LEU A 117 27.71 -6.99 -0.36
N GLY A 118 26.90 -6.19 -1.03
CA GLY A 118 26.63 -6.33 -2.47
C GLY A 118 27.79 -5.85 -3.34
N THR A 119 27.67 -6.11 -4.64
CA THR A 119 28.67 -5.74 -5.66
C THR A 119 28.19 -4.67 -6.63
N ALA A 120 26.89 -4.36 -6.66
CA ALA A 120 26.30 -3.37 -7.56
C ALA A 120 26.41 -1.95 -7.00
N GLY A 121 26.41 -0.92 -7.86
CA GLY A 121 26.44 0.47 -7.38
C GLY A 121 25.24 0.80 -6.49
N TYR A 122 25.43 1.68 -5.49
CA TYR A 122 24.37 2.02 -4.54
C TYR A 122 23.18 2.66 -5.23
N TRP A 123 22.02 2.05 -5.00
CA TRP A 123 20.71 2.46 -5.48
C TRP A 123 19.77 2.57 -4.29
N PRO A 124 18.74 3.43 -4.35
CA PRO A 124 17.73 3.48 -3.29
C PRO A 124 17.24 2.07 -2.95
N PRO A 125 17.44 1.63 -1.70
CA PRO A 125 17.09 0.29 -1.27
C PRO A 125 15.60 0.16 -1.04
N SER A 126 15.12 -1.08 -0.99
CA SER A 126 13.75 -1.38 -0.59
C SER A 126 13.65 -2.04 0.76
N VAL A 127 12.64 -1.70 1.56
CA VAL A 127 12.41 -2.29 2.88
C VAL A 127 10.97 -2.76 3.03
N VAL A 128 10.78 -3.86 3.76
CA VAL A 128 9.49 -4.34 4.28
C VAL A 128 9.68 -4.69 5.76
N VAL A 129 8.98 -4.00 6.65
CA VAL A 129 8.90 -4.36 8.07
C VAL A 129 7.78 -5.39 8.21
N HIS A 130 8.15 -6.66 8.21
CA HIS A 130 7.25 -7.81 8.06
C HIS A 130 6.41 -8.09 9.32
N ALA A 131 5.20 -8.63 9.10
CA ALA A 131 4.25 -8.99 10.15
C ALA A 131 4.75 -10.12 11.06
N ASN A 132 5.70 -10.90 10.56
CA ASN A 132 6.30 -12.04 11.27
C ASN A 132 7.37 -11.64 12.29
N GLY A 133 7.64 -10.35 12.49
CA GLY A 133 8.70 -9.90 13.38
C GLY A 133 9.92 -9.32 12.67
N TYR A 134 10.23 -9.75 11.45
CA TYR A 134 11.49 -9.41 10.77
C TYR A 134 11.40 -8.21 9.85
N ILE A 135 12.54 -7.64 9.50
CA ILE A 135 12.69 -6.58 8.51
C ILE A 135 13.44 -7.17 7.32
N TYR A 136 12.92 -6.96 6.12
CA TYR A 136 13.59 -7.36 4.89
C TYR A 136 14.07 -6.13 4.18
N VAL A 137 15.31 -6.14 3.71
CA VAL A 137 15.88 -5.01 2.95
C VAL A 137 16.57 -5.50 1.68
N THR A 138 16.24 -4.95 0.52
CA THR A 138 17.10 -5.09 -0.67
C THR A 138 18.12 -3.97 -0.70
N ALA A 139 19.40 -4.30 -0.77
CA ALA A 139 20.46 -3.36 -1.06
C ALA A 139 21.36 -3.96 -2.14
N GLN A 140 21.57 -3.23 -3.24
CA GLN A 140 22.34 -3.72 -4.38
C GLN A 140 21.72 -5.01 -4.94
N ASN A 141 22.47 -6.10 -5.00
CA ASN A 141 22.03 -7.44 -5.39
C ASN A 141 21.81 -8.38 -4.19
N ILE A 142 21.52 -7.86 -3.01
CA ILE A 142 21.30 -8.68 -1.80
C ILE A 142 19.95 -8.34 -1.18
N CYS A 143 19.23 -9.38 -0.74
CA CYS A 143 18.13 -9.25 0.21
C CYS A 143 18.65 -9.64 1.60
N TYR A 144 18.44 -8.79 2.60
CA TYR A 144 18.81 -9.01 4.00
C TYR A 144 17.55 -9.29 4.81
N LYS A 145 17.64 -10.23 5.76
CA LYS A 145 16.64 -10.44 6.81
C LYS A 145 17.24 -9.97 8.13
N LEU A 146 16.56 -9.05 8.81
CA LEU A 146 17.00 -8.46 10.07
C LEU A 146 15.97 -8.65 11.17
N THR A 147 16.45 -8.74 12.42
CA THR A 147 15.62 -8.63 13.62
C THR A 147 15.08 -7.19 13.80
N PRO A 148 14.08 -6.96 14.69
CA PRO A 148 13.65 -5.61 15.09
C PRO A 148 14.75 -4.72 15.69
N ASP A 149 15.85 -5.31 16.17
CA ASP A 149 17.02 -4.55 16.62
C ASP A 149 18.07 -4.42 15.52
N ILE A 150 17.62 -4.55 14.27
CA ILE A 150 18.39 -4.43 13.03
C ILE A 150 19.67 -5.28 13.02
N ASN A 151 19.70 -6.40 13.74
CA ASN A 151 20.75 -7.41 13.57
C ASN A 151 20.46 -8.24 12.33
N ILE A 152 21.43 -8.39 11.44
CA ILE A 152 21.35 -9.28 10.28
C ILE A 152 21.26 -10.72 10.79
N VAL A 153 20.18 -11.41 10.43
CA VAL A 153 19.94 -12.83 10.75
C VAL A 153 20.46 -13.70 9.60
N SER A 154 20.11 -13.32 8.38
CA SER A 154 20.51 -13.98 7.15
C SER A 154 20.46 -12.99 5.99
N TYR A 155 21.04 -13.38 4.86
CA TYR A 155 20.92 -12.65 3.61
C TYR A 155 20.93 -13.63 2.45
N TYR A 156 20.45 -13.19 1.30
CA TYR A 156 20.42 -13.95 0.07
C TYR A 156 20.94 -13.11 -1.08
N ILE A 157 21.85 -13.68 -1.87
CA ILE A 157 22.40 -13.02 -3.07
C ILE A 157 21.39 -13.22 -4.20
N LEU A 158 20.84 -12.12 -4.68
CA LEU A 158 19.83 -12.10 -5.72
C LEU A 158 20.46 -12.32 -7.11
N PRO A 159 19.73 -12.92 -8.07
CA PRO A 159 20.37 -13.50 -9.27
C PRO A 159 20.99 -12.50 -10.25
N ILE A 160 20.48 -11.26 -10.32
CA ILE A 160 21.08 -10.24 -11.18
C ILE A 160 22.28 -9.61 -10.47
N ILE A 161 23.47 -10.13 -10.76
CA ILE A 161 24.76 -9.76 -10.13
C ILE A 161 25.14 -8.29 -10.40
N ASP A 162 24.94 -7.80 -11.63
CA ASP A 162 25.19 -6.40 -12.02
C ASP A 162 23.98 -5.50 -11.70
N GLY A 163 22.92 -6.08 -11.16
CA GLY A 163 21.62 -5.47 -11.00
C GLY A 163 21.42 -4.83 -9.64
N LYS A 164 20.58 -3.81 -9.65
CA LYS A 164 20.02 -3.20 -8.45
C LYS A 164 18.65 -3.79 -8.20
N TYR A 165 18.31 -4.09 -6.95
CA TYR A 165 16.98 -4.53 -6.59
C TYR A 165 16.22 -3.44 -5.87
N ASN A 166 14.93 -3.33 -6.21
CA ASN A 166 14.03 -2.36 -5.61
C ASN A 166 12.60 -2.93 -5.57
N SER A 167 11.65 -2.14 -5.03
CA SER A 167 10.22 -2.42 -5.11
C SER A 167 9.82 -3.70 -4.37
N MET A 168 10.40 -3.96 -3.21
CA MET A 168 10.04 -5.13 -2.42
C MET A 168 8.65 -4.98 -1.79
N LYS A 169 7.84 -6.05 -1.90
CA LYS A 169 6.50 -6.17 -1.35
C LYS A 169 6.32 -7.54 -0.69
N ALA A 170 5.31 -7.67 0.16
CA ALA A 170 4.87 -8.94 0.71
C ALA A 170 3.48 -9.28 0.17
N PHE A 171 3.28 -10.55 -0.19
CA PHE A 171 1.99 -11.13 -0.53
C PHE A 171 1.22 -11.53 0.71
N SER A 172 -0.10 -11.72 0.56
CA SER A 172 -1.10 -12.12 1.59
C SER A 172 -0.67 -13.27 2.53
N ASP A 173 0.20 -14.17 2.07
CA ASP A 173 0.73 -15.32 2.81
C ASP A 173 2.07 -15.05 3.53
N GLY A 174 2.69 -13.89 3.30
CA GLY A 174 3.97 -13.47 3.87
C GLY A 174 5.18 -13.70 2.96
N ASN A 175 5.02 -14.31 1.79
CA ASN A 175 6.10 -14.40 0.82
C ASN A 175 6.43 -13.02 0.24
N LEU A 176 7.68 -12.87 -0.21
CA LEU A 176 8.23 -11.59 -0.62
C LEU A 176 8.48 -11.57 -2.12
N ILE A 177 8.28 -10.42 -2.74
CA ILE A 177 8.60 -10.18 -4.15
C ILE A 177 9.45 -8.93 -4.26
N CYS A 178 10.48 -8.97 -5.10
CA CYS A 178 11.26 -7.80 -5.46
C CYS A 178 11.58 -7.80 -6.95
N LYS A 179 11.98 -6.63 -7.47
CA LYS A 179 12.25 -6.45 -8.89
C LYS A 179 13.73 -6.15 -9.12
N GLY A 180 14.35 -6.92 -10.01
CA GLY A 180 15.70 -6.70 -10.48
C GLY A 180 15.75 -5.68 -11.63
N LEU A 181 16.64 -4.70 -11.50
CA LEU A 181 16.92 -3.64 -12.48
C LEU A 181 18.30 -3.89 -13.11
N GLY A 182 18.42 -4.98 -13.87
CA GLY A 182 19.64 -5.31 -14.60
C GLY A 182 19.95 -4.31 -15.70
N SER A 183 21.22 -4.22 -16.10
CA SER A 183 21.67 -3.36 -17.19
C SER A 183 21.02 -3.73 -18.53
N THR A 184 20.74 -5.03 -18.73
CA THR A 184 20.25 -5.60 -19.99
C THR A 184 18.75 -5.93 -19.94
N TYR A 185 18.27 -6.44 -18.81
CA TYR A 185 16.88 -6.86 -18.63
C TYR A 185 16.40 -6.57 -17.20
N SER A 186 15.09 -6.58 -17.01
CA SER A 186 14.48 -6.56 -15.68
C SER A 186 13.95 -7.94 -15.32
N SER A 187 14.00 -8.32 -14.06
CA SER A 187 13.43 -9.59 -13.56
C SER A 187 12.53 -9.36 -12.36
N VAL A 188 11.76 -10.38 -12.04
CA VAL A 188 10.99 -10.48 -10.81
C VAL A 188 11.52 -11.69 -10.04
N THR A 189 11.80 -11.50 -8.76
CA THR A 189 12.26 -12.56 -7.85
C THR A 189 11.27 -12.70 -6.70
N LEU A 190 10.76 -13.91 -6.50
CA LEU A 190 9.92 -14.32 -5.38
C LEU A 190 10.77 -15.07 -4.36
N LEU A 191 10.67 -14.68 -3.10
CA LEU A 191 11.46 -15.17 -1.98
C LEU A 191 10.53 -15.68 -0.88
N ASP A 192 10.95 -16.75 -0.21
CA ASP A 192 10.28 -17.19 1.01
C ASP A 192 10.64 -16.29 2.19
N GLN A 193 9.74 -16.16 3.16
CA GLN A 193 9.98 -15.32 4.35
C GLN A 193 11.11 -15.83 5.26
N ASN A 194 11.55 -17.08 5.13
CA ASN A 194 12.74 -17.54 5.85
C ASN A 194 14.03 -17.10 5.17
N LEU A 195 13.94 -16.67 3.91
CA LEU A 195 15.04 -16.26 3.06
C LEU A 195 16.02 -17.42 2.81
N ASN A 196 15.49 -18.64 2.71
CA ASN A 196 16.28 -19.86 2.50
C ASN A 196 16.52 -20.12 1.01
N SER A 197 15.56 -19.72 0.15
CA SER A 197 15.59 -19.99 -1.27
C SER A 197 14.82 -18.95 -2.08
N ILE A 198 15.14 -18.87 -3.37
CA ILE A 198 14.26 -18.25 -4.35
C ILE A 198 13.16 -19.26 -4.66
N ILE A 199 11.91 -18.83 -4.45
CA ILE A 199 10.72 -19.63 -4.76
C ILE A 199 10.49 -19.65 -6.27
N HIS A 200 10.61 -18.48 -6.91
CA HIS A 200 10.36 -18.30 -8.34
C HIS A 200 11.13 -17.10 -8.88
N GLU A 201 11.58 -17.17 -10.12
CA GLU A 201 12.18 -16.04 -10.82
C GLU A 201 11.82 -16.10 -12.30
N PHE A 202 11.57 -14.93 -12.91
CA PHE A 202 11.48 -14.83 -14.35
C PHE A 202 11.95 -13.46 -14.86
N VAL A 203 12.40 -13.45 -16.11
CA VAL A 203 12.75 -12.24 -16.85
C VAL A 203 11.49 -11.59 -17.41
N LEU A 204 11.37 -10.28 -17.23
CA LEU A 204 10.26 -9.51 -17.78
C LEU A 204 10.36 -9.40 -19.31
N PRO A 205 9.23 -9.39 -20.02
CA PRO A 205 9.23 -9.31 -21.49
C PRO A 205 9.78 -7.98 -22.03
N GLU A 206 9.85 -6.95 -21.19
CA GLU A 206 10.50 -5.68 -21.48
C GLU A 206 11.16 -5.13 -20.20
N LYS A 207 12.05 -4.14 -20.35
CA LYS A 207 12.61 -3.45 -19.19
C LYS A 207 11.50 -2.77 -18.40
N SER A 208 11.70 -2.68 -17.09
CA SER A 208 10.80 -2.01 -16.18
C SER A 208 11.63 -1.22 -15.19
N TYR A 209 11.54 0.11 -15.25
CA TYR A 209 12.16 0.99 -14.25
C TYR A 209 11.17 1.37 -13.15
N GLY A 210 9.91 1.64 -13.49
CA GLY A 210 8.82 1.95 -12.54
C GLY A 210 8.56 0.83 -11.54
N ARG A 211 8.16 1.15 -10.31
CA ARG A 211 7.94 0.14 -9.26
C ARG A 211 6.82 -0.83 -9.62
N LEU A 212 6.91 -2.06 -9.12
CA LEU A 212 5.80 -3.00 -9.16
C LEU A 212 4.80 -2.69 -8.04
N SER A 213 3.57 -3.13 -8.25
CA SER A 213 2.49 -3.00 -7.28
C SER A 213 1.86 -4.36 -7.04
N VAL A 214 1.46 -4.63 -5.80
CA VAL A 214 0.64 -5.80 -5.45
C VAL A 214 -0.75 -5.29 -5.10
N HIS A 215 -1.77 -5.88 -5.69
CA HIS A 215 -3.16 -5.49 -5.45
C HIS A 215 -4.08 -6.69 -5.57
N ILE A 216 -5.07 -6.74 -4.68
CA ILE A 216 -6.10 -7.78 -4.68
C ILE A 216 -7.27 -7.27 -5.51
N HIS A 217 -7.68 -8.07 -6.49
CA HIS A 217 -8.84 -7.79 -7.34
C HIS A 217 -9.64 -9.07 -7.53
N ASN A 218 -10.96 -9.03 -7.33
CA ASN A 218 -11.84 -10.21 -7.43
C ASN A 218 -11.30 -11.45 -6.67
N ASN A 219 -10.83 -11.26 -5.43
CA ASN A 219 -10.28 -12.31 -4.54
C ASN A 219 -9.01 -12.99 -5.01
N LYS A 220 -8.34 -12.38 -5.99
CA LYS A 220 -7.06 -12.84 -6.49
C LYS A 220 -6.04 -11.76 -6.23
N GLU A 221 -4.86 -12.19 -5.80
CA GLU A 221 -3.75 -11.30 -5.58
C GLU A 221 -2.96 -11.18 -6.88
N TYR A 222 -2.68 -9.95 -7.30
CA TYR A 222 -2.05 -9.67 -8.57
C TYR A 222 -0.81 -8.79 -8.39
N VAL A 223 0.18 -9.03 -9.23
CA VAL A 223 1.34 -8.15 -9.41
C VAL A 223 1.15 -7.36 -10.70
N TYR A 224 1.18 -6.04 -10.58
CA TYR A 224 1.12 -5.11 -11.70
C TYR A 224 2.51 -4.50 -11.93
N ILE A 225 2.99 -4.56 -13.16
CA ILE A 225 4.34 -4.16 -13.53
C ILE A 225 4.27 -3.22 -14.73
N THR A 226 4.74 -1.99 -14.53
CA THR A 226 4.93 -1.03 -15.62
C THR A 226 6.25 -1.30 -16.30
N GLY A 227 6.19 -1.77 -17.54
CA GLY A 227 7.37 -1.94 -18.37
C GLY A 227 7.79 -0.65 -19.08
N ASP A 228 8.42 -0.77 -20.23
CA ASP A 228 8.70 0.38 -21.09
C ASP A 228 7.44 0.79 -21.86
N THR A 229 6.61 -0.17 -22.30
CA THR A 229 5.49 0.11 -23.20
C THR A 229 4.13 -0.36 -22.69
N THR A 230 4.13 -1.30 -21.74
CA THR A 230 2.96 -2.07 -21.36
C THR A 230 2.85 -2.18 -19.84
N LEU A 231 1.64 -2.00 -19.32
CA LEU A 231 1.27 -2.39 -17.97
C LEU A 231 0.85 -3.85 -18.02
N ILE A 232 1.60 -4.70 -17.33
CA ILE A 232 1.45 -6.16 -17.36
C ILE A 232 0.95 -6.63 -15.99
N ARG A 233 0.04 -7.60 -15.98
CA ARG A 233 -0.47 -8.23 -14.75
C ARG A 233 -0.08 -9.70 -14.67
N TYR A 234 0.28 -10.14 -13.47
CA TYR A 234 0.52 -11.53 -13.11
C TYR A 234 -0.36 -11.90 -11.91
N GLU A 235 -1.05 -13.02 -11.96
CA GLU A 235 -1.78 -13.60 -10.82
C GLU A 235 -0.78 -14.31 -9.90
N TYR A 236 -0.83 -14.00 -8.61
CA TYR A 236 -0.14 -14.73 -7.57
C TYR A 236 -0.99 -15.90 -7.12
N ILE A 237 -0.42 -17.10 -7.21
CA ILE A 237 -1.13 -18.37 -6.98
C ILE A 237 -0.93 -18.88 -5.55
N GLY A 238 0.19 -18.54 -4.90
CA GLY A 238 0.56 -19.07 -3.57
C GLY A 238 1.19 -20.47 -3.59
N GLU A 239 1.24 -21.12 -4.76
CA GLU A 239 1.92 -22.40 -5.00
C GLU A 239 2.38 -22.49 -6.45
N ALA A 240 3.28 -23.41 -6.80
CA ALA A 240 3.78 -23.59 -8.16
C ALA A 240 2.62 -23.66 -9.19
N PRO A 241 2.59 -22.79 -10.22
CA PRO A 241 3.72 -22.04 -10.81
C PRO A 241 4.06 -20.69 -10.15
N TRP A 242 3.44 -20.35 -9.02
CA TRP A 242 3.61 -19.17 -8.16
C TRP A 242 3.13 -17.86 -8.77
N LEU A 243 3.59 -17.51 -9.96
CA LEU A 243 3.14 -16.35 -10.72
C LEU A 243 2.73 -16.77 -12.12
N LYS A 244 1.49 -16.43 -12.48
CA LYS A 244 0.93 -16.73 -13.81
C LYS A 244 0.62 -15.44 -14.53
N LYS A 245 1.24 -15.21 -15.69
CA LYS A 245 0.89 -14.04 -16.53
C LYS A 245 -0.59 -14.09 -16.90
N ASP A 246 -1.28 -12.98 -16.68
CA ASP A 246 -2.64 -12.81 -17.18
C ASP A 246 -2.59 -12.43 -18.66
N ASN A 247 -2.83 -13.40 -19.54
CA ASN A 247 -2.83 -13.16 -20.99
C ASN A 247 -4.10 -12.43 -21.48
N GLY A 248 -5.16 -12.40 -20.66
CA GLY A 248 -6.39 -11.68 -20.97
C GLY A 248 -6.32 -10.20 -20.61
N TRP A 249 -5.34 -9.80 -19.79
CA TRP A 249 -5.22 -8.45 -19.29
C TRP A 249 -3.81 -7.89 -19.47
N SER A 250 -3.72 -6.84 -20.27
CA SER A 250 -2.54 -5.96 -20.34
C SER A 250 -2.94 -4.66 -21.02
N TYR A 251 -2.24 -3.57 -20.71
CA TYR A 251 -2.52 -2.28 -21.32
C TYR A 251 -1.26 -1.69 -21.94
N LYS A 252 -1.25 -1.57 -23.28
CA LYS A 252 -0.18 -0.94 -24.03
C LYS A 252 -0.38 0.58 -24.04
N TYR A 253 0.37 1.29 -23.20
CA TYR A 253 0.25 2.74 -23.05
C TYR A 253 1.19 3.53 -23.96
N ARG A 254 2.29 2.92 -24.45
CA ARG A 254 3.17 3.55 -25.43
C ARG A 254 2.76 3.16 -26.86
N LEU A 255 2.44 4.17 -27.67
CA LEU A 255 2.20 3.98 -29.10
C LEU A 255 3.54 3.91 -29.85
N ALA A 256 3.68 2.95 -30.77
CA ALA A 256 4.95 2.69 -31.48
C ALA A 256 5.50 3.88 -32.28
N SER A 257 4.66 4.87 -32.60
CA SER A 257 5.03 6.11 -33.29
C SER A 257 5.54 7.21 -32.36
N SER A 258 5.35 7.10 -31.04
CA SER A 258 5.64 8.17 -30.08
C SER A 258 7.08 8.07 -29.56
N ARG A 259 8.00 8.81 -30.20
CA ARG A 259 9.35 9.04 -29.67
C ARG A 259 9.38 10.01 -28.47
N LEU A 260 8.23 10.55 -28.06
CA LEU A 260 8.13 11.61 -27.06
C LEU A 260 7.77 11.10 -25.65
N GLN A 261 7.39 9.83 -25.51
CA GLN A 261 6.90 9.21 -24.26
C GLN A 261 7.94 8.27 -23.64
N THR A 262 8.05 8.30 -22.31
CA THR A 262 8.97 7.46 -21.51
C THR A 262 8.20 6.37 -20.75
N GLY A 263 8.83 5.65 -19.81
CA GLY A 263 8.20 4.50 -19.13
C GLY A 263 7.06 4.89 -18.18
N GLY A 264 6.33 3.88 -17.69
CA GLY A 264 5.26 4.05 -16.71
C GLY A 264 5.79 4.13 -15.27
N GLY A 265 5.07 4.87 -14.41
CA GLY A 265 5.32 4.96 -12.98
C GLY A 265 4.80 3.74 -12.19
N VAL A 266 4.64 3.86 -10.88
CA VAL A 266 3.94 2.84 -10.07
C VAL A 266 2.44 2.86 -10.35
N ALA A 267 1.77 1.70 -10.33
CA ALA A 267 0.32 1.62 -10.43
C ALA A 267 -0.34 1.70 -9.05
N LEU A 268 -1.37 2.52 -8.90
CA LEU A 268 -2.18 2.68 -7.69
C LEU A 268 -3.65 2.42 -8.02
N PHE A 269 -4.46 2.02 -7.04
CA PHE A 269 -5.76 1.42 -7.32
C PHE A 269 -6.89 2.12 -6.56
N ILE A 270 -7.98 2.40 -7.27
CA ILE A 270 -9.26 2.93 -6.73
C ILE A 270 -10.40 2.57 -7.69
N ASP A 271 -11.58 2.30 -7.16
CA ASP A 271 -12.83 2.13 -7.92
C ASP A 271 -12.72 1.15 -9.09
N ASN A 272 -12.06 0.01 -8.88
CA ASN A 272 -11.84 -1.01 -9.91
C ASN A 272 -10.98 -0.53 -11.10
N ASN A 273 -10.07 0.42 -10.87
CA ASN A 273 -9.13 0.88 -11.88
C ASN A 273 -7.71 1.00 -11.32
N ALA A 274 -6.73 0.72 -12.17
CA ALA A 274 -5.34 1.09 -11.98
C ALA A 274 -5.10 2.50 -12.54
N TYR A 275 -4.42 3.34 -11.76
CA TYR A 275 -3.95 4.66 -12.13
C TYR A 275 -2.43 4.68 -12.10
N PHE A 276 -1.82 5.26 -13.12
CA PHE A 276 -0.37 5.43 -13.18
C PHE A 276 0.01 6.58 -14.09
N ALA A 277 1.17 7.17 -13.84
CA ALA A 277 1.69 8.25 -14.68
C ALA A 277 2.52 7.69 -15.85
N ASP A 278 2.36 8.28 -17.03
CA ASP A 278 3.25 8.12 -18.18
C ASP A 278 4.08 9.41 -18.38
N ASN A 279 5.35 9.19 -18.73
CA ASN A 279 6.54 10.02 -18.59
C ASN A 279 7.28 9.98 -17.23
N ALA A 280 7.18 8.82 -16.55
CA ALA A 280 8.03 8.43 -15.44
C ALA A 280 9.34 7.76 -15.92
N ASN A 281 10.20 7.40 -14.96
CA ASN A 281 11.65 7.21 -15.08
C ASN A 281 12.13 6.21 -16.18
N SER A 282 12.38 6.71 -17.39
CA SER A 282 13.30 6.06 -18.33
C SER A 282 14.11 7.11 -19.08
N ASN A 283 15.42 6.95 -19.13
CA ASN A 283 16.31 7.67 -20.05
C ASN A 283 16.05 7.08 -21.46
N PRO A 284 15.70 7.87 -22.52
CA PRO A 284 16.00 9.28 -22.77
C PRO A 284 15.03 10.29 -22.13
N LYS A 285 15.49 11.54 -21.93
CA LYS A 285 14.70 12.65 -21.35
C LYS A 285 13.33 12.77 -22.06
N PRO A 286 12.21 12.88 -21.32
CA PRO A 286 10.89 13.00 -21.92
C PRO A 286 10.81 14.28 -22.77
N LEU A 287 10.10 14.18 -23.89
CA LEU A 287 9.89 15.31 -24.80
C LEU A 287 8.43 15.79 -24.77
N GLY A 288 7.47 14.90 -24.48
CA GLY A 288 6.05 15.21 -24.37
C GLY A 288 5.59 15.57 -22.94
N PRO A 289 4.29 15.88 -22.76
CA PRO A 289 3.72 16.14 -21.44
C PRO A 289 3.60 14.89 -20.58
N ILE A 290 3.42 15.09 -19.27
CA ILE A 290 3.05 14.01 -18.36
C ILE A 290 1.60 13.60 -18.60
N HIS A 291 1.31 12.31 -18.45
CA HIS A 291 -0.03 11.76 -18.57
C HIS A 291 -0.43 10.99 -17.32
N LEU A 292 -1.69 11.10 -16.93
CA LEU A 292 -2.32 10.19 -15.99
C LEU A 292 -3.13 9.16 -16.80
N LEU A 293 -2.80 7.89 -16.63
CA LEU A 293 -3.46 6.77 -17.27
C LEU A 293 -4.37 6.09 -16.26
N ARG A 294 -5.57 5.72 -16.71
CA ARG A 294 -6.57 4.95 -15.97
C ARG A 294 -6.88 3.70 -16.77
N VAL A 295 -6.82 2.52 -16.15
CA VAL A 295 -7.07 1.23 -16.80
C VAL A 295 -7.98 0.41 -15.90
N ASN A 296 -9.14 -0.01 -16.41
CA ASN A 296 -10.05 -0.85 -15.65
C ASN A 296 -9.43 -2.24 -15.37
N LEU A 297 -9.66 -2.79 -14.17
CA LEU A 297 -9.04 -4.05 -13.76
C LEU A 297 -9.75 -5.29 -14.33
N ASP A 298 -11.00 -5.17 -14.75
CA ASP A 298 -11.75 -6.26 -15.42
C ASP A 298 -11.52 -6.25 -16.93
N ASP A 299 -11.47 -5.08 -17.56
CA ASP A 299 -11.23 -4.93 -19.01
C ASP A 299 -10.16 -3.88 -19.29
N SER A 300 -8.95 -4.33 -19.64
CA SER A 300 -7.84 -3.41 -19.95
C SER A 300 -8.05 -2.56 -21.21
N ARG A 301 -9.10 -2.82 -22.01
CA ARG A 301 -9.52 -1.98 -23.14
C ARG A 301 -10.34 -0.78 -22.69
N ASP A 302 -11.02 -0.86 -21.54
CA ASP A 302 -11.58 0.31 -20.87
C ASP A 302 -10.43 1.07 -20.18
N ALA A 303 -9.80 1.92 -20.96
CA ALA A 303 -8.66 2.69 -20.51
C ALA A 303 -8.71 4.12 -21.04
N GLN A 304 -8.07 5.00 -20.30
CA GLN A 304 -8.10 6.42 -20.55
C GLN A 304 -6.75 7.07 -20.32
N ARG A 305 -6.55 8.17 -21.02
CA ARG A 305 -5.41 9.05 -20.87
C ARG A 305 -5.89 10.46 -20.61
N PHE A 306 -5.49 10.99 -19.48
CA PHE A 306 -5.65 12.39 -19.10
C PHE A 306 -4.28 13.07 -19.17
N THR A 307 -4.23 14.32 -19.64
CA THR A 307 -2.97 15.08 -19.77
C THR A 307 -3.00 16.25 -18.80
N PRO A 308 -2.59 16.05 -17.54
CA PRO A 308 -2.51 17.15 -16.59
C PRO A 308 -1.48 18.17 -17.06
N PHE A 309 -1.75 19.46 -16.83
CA PHE A 309 -0.92 20.63 -17.14
C PHE A 309 -0.66 20.93 -18.64
N GLY A 310 -0.56 19.91 -19.50
CA GLY A 310 -0.36 20.08 -20.95
C GLY A 310 1.03 20.60 -21.36
N LEU A 311 2.02 20.57 -20.46
CA LEU A 311 3.34 21.17 -20.68
C LEU A 311 4.35 20.16 -21.25
N PRO A 312 5.17 20.51 -22.25
CA PRO A 312 6.17 19.60 -22.82
C PRO A 312 7.27 19.25 -21.81
N LYS A 313 8.02 18.18 -22.10
CA LYS A 313 9.09 17.65 -21.22
C LYS A 313 8.62 17.33 -19.80
N GLY A 314 7.34 17.00 -19.66
CA GLY A 314 6.75 16.64 -18.37
C GLY A 314 7.42 15.38 -17.84
N TYR A 315 7.83 15.42 -16.58
CA TYR A 315 8.53 14.31 -15.94
C TYR A 315 8.06 14.13 -14.51
N HIS A 316 7.97 12.87 -14.11
CA HIS A 316 7.64 12.48 -12.76
C HIS A 316 8.79 11.66 -12.16
N PHE A 317 9.43 12.20 -11.13
CA PHE A 317 10.52 11.49 -10.46
C PHE A 317 10.02 10.33 -9.57
N ASN A 318 8.97 10.57 -8.77
CA ASN A 318 8.47 9.61 -7.79
C ASN A 318 7.05 9.09 -8.12
N LYS A 319 6.16 8.96 -7.14
CA LYS A 319 4.82 8.41 -7.32
C LYS A 319 3.73 9.44 -7.14
N HIS A 320 2.63 9.24 -7.84
CA HIS A 320 1.41 10.01 -7.65
C HIS A 320 0.71 9.49 -6.38
N LEU A 321 -0.37 10.17 -5.98
CA LEU A 321 -1.22 9.74 -4.88
C LEU A 321 -2.63 9.51 -5.38
N VAL A 322 -3.26 8.49 -4.81
CA VAL A 322 -4.68 8.18 -4.99
C VAL A 322 -5.29 8.14 -3.60
N ASP A 323 -6.29 8.97 -3.36
CA ASP A 323 -7.09 9.00 -2.15
C ASP A 323 -8.44 8.31 -2.41
N PRO A 324 -8.64 7.08 -1.91
CA PRO A 324 -9.81 6.28 -2.21
C PRO A 324 -11.08 6.81 -1.53
N VAL A 325 -10.94 7.54 -0.43
CA VAL A 325 -12.09 8.04 0.34
C VAL A 325 -12.74 9.21 -0.38
N HIS A 326 -11.93 10.10 -0.96
CA HIS A 326 -12.42 11.30 -1.64
C HIS A 326 -12.47 11.19 -3.15
N GLY A 327 -11.94 10.10 -3.73
CA GLY A 327 -11.86 9.89 -5.18
C GLY A 327 -10.89 10.86 -5.86
N ILE A 328 -9.83 11.28 -5.16
CA ILE A 328 -8.90 12.31 -5.62
C ILE A 328 -7.56 11.68 -5.99
N ILE A 329 -7.01 12.13 -7.11
CA ILE A 329 -5.70 11.75 -7.61
C ILE A 329 -4.84 13.01 -7.62
N VAL A 330 -3.69 12.93 -6.95
CA VAL A 330 -2.70 14.00 -6.94
C VAL A 330 -1.53 13.59 -7.80
N ILE A 331 -1.23 14.40 -8.81
CA ILE A 331 -0.13 14.17 -9.74
C ILE A 331 0.66 15.46 -9.89
N GLY A 332 1.97 15.36 -10.16
CA GLY A 332 2.80 16.52 -10.43
C GLY A 332 3.68 16.35 -11.65
N ASP A 333 4.27 17.45 -12.07
CA ASP A 333 5.28 17.55 -13.10
C ASP A 333 6.52 18.21 -12.50
N THR A 334 7.48 17.39 -12.12
CA THR A 334 8.72 17.81 -11.45
C THR A 334 9.56 18.73 -12.34
N THR A 335 9.59 18.49 -13.66
CA THR A 335 10.35 19.36 -14.59
C THR A 335 9.76 20.75 -14.66
N ASN A 336 8.43 20.84 -14.73
CA ASN A 336 7.73 22.10 -14.94
C ASN A 336 7.28 22.79 -13.64
N GLY A 337 7.59 22.20 -12.48
CA GLY A 337 7.22 22.75 -11.18
C GLY A 337 5.71 22.86 -10.99
N LYS A 338 4.98 21.78 -11.29
CA LYS A 338 3.52 21.72 -11.14
C LYS A 338 3.09 20.57 -10.23
N ILE A 339 1.98 20.79 -9.54
CA ILE A 339 1.22 19.74 -8.85
C ILE A 339 -0.26 20.06 -8.96
N GLY A 340 -1.11 19.05 -9.07
CA GLY A 340 -2.56 19.22 -9.21
C GLY A 340 -3.34 18.07 -8.60
N GLY A 341 -4.51 18.41 -8.07
CA GLY A 341 -5.52 17.48 -7.57
C GLY A 341 -6.65 17.34 -8.58
N TYR A 342 -6.99 16.09 -8.89
CA TYR A 342 -7.98 15.74 -9.89
C TYR A 342 -8.95 14.72 -9.33
N ARG A 343 -10.25 14.94 -9.51
CA ARG A 343 -11.29 13.98 -9.14
C ARG A 343 -11.72 13.18 -10.36
N TYR A 344 -11.78 11.87 -10.24
CA TYR A 344 -12.40 11.03 -11.25
C TYR A 344 -13.92 11.04 -11.06
N LEU A 345 -14.67 11.42 -12.10
CA LEU A 345 -16.13 11.54 -12.04
C LEU A 345 -16.86 10.29 -12.59
N GLY A 346 -16.13 9.24 -12.97
CA GLY A 346 -16.70 8.16 -13.78
C GLY A 346 -16.93 8.57 -15.23
N ASN A 347 -17.45 7.65 -16.05
CA ASN A 347 -17.83 7.89 -17.45
C ASN A 347 -16.78 8.67 -18.25
N ASN A 348 -15.53 8.29 -18.06
CA ASN A 348 -14.44 8.84 -18.82
C ASN A 348 -14.11 10.33 -18.56
N GLN A 349 -14.50 10.89 -17.40
CA GLN A 349 -14.30 12.30 -17.06
C GLN A 349 -13.40 12.52 -15.83
N PHE A 350 -12.52 13.50 -15.93
CA PHE A 350 -11.71 14.01 -14.81
C PHE A 350 -12.06 15.48 -14.57
N GLN A 351 -12.25 15.85 -13.30
CA GLN A 351 -12.40 17.22 -12.86
C GLN A 351 -11.10 17.70 -12.24
N GLU A 352 -10.54 18.79 -12.76
CA GLU A 352 -9.49 19.52 -12.06
C GLU A 352 -10.07 20.23 -10.83
N LEU A 353 -9.51 19.95 -9.65
CA LEU A 353 -9.89 20.61 -8.40
C LEU A 353 -9.01 21.85 -8.18
N TRP A 354 -7.70 21.68 -8.33
CA TRP A 354 -6.71 22.74 -8.13
C TRP A 354 -5.39 22.39 -8.82
N VAL A 355 -4.62 23.43 -9.14
CA VAL A 355 -3.25 23.34 -9.65
C VAL A 355 -2.37 24.37 -8.95
N LYS A 356 -1.16 23.97 -8.55
CA LYS A 356 -0.16 24.81 -7.89
C LYS A 356 1.16 24.81 -8.66
N ASN A 357 1.95 25.87 -8.47
CA ASN A 357 3.30 26.02 -8.99
C ASN A 357 4.32 25.63 -7.91
N TYR A 358 4.49 24.33 -7.67
CA TYR A 358 5.45 23.81 -6.70
C TYR A 358 6.56 23.03 -7.41
N VAL A 359 7.81 23.32 -7.06
CA VAL A 359 8.94 22.51 -7.52
C VAL A 359 9.01 21.29 -6.62
N SER A 360 8.21 20.28 -6.96
CA SER A 360 8.01 19.10 -6.12
C SER A 360 8.71 17.87 -6.72
N GLY A 361 9.37 17.08 -5.86
CA GLY A 361 9.81 15.72 -6.18
C GLY A 361 8.65 14.71 -6.18
N ILE A 362 7.45 15.18 -5.81
CA ILE A 362 6.19 14.45 -5.63
C ILE A 362 6.36 13.38 -4.55
N VAL A 363 6.84 13.87 -3.40
CA VAL A 363 6.75 13.18 -2.12
C VAL A 363 5.37 13.51 -1.58
N CYS A 364 4.45 12.55 -1.58
CA CYS A 364 3.09 12.80 -1.12
C CYS A 364 2.44 11.64 -0.36
N SER A 365 1.68 12.01 0.66
CA SER A 365 0.81 11.14 1.44
C SER A 365 -0.38 11.96 1.91
N SER A 366 -1.51 11.31 2.18
CA SER A 366 -2.72 11.98 2.64
C SER A 366 -3.35 11.27 3.80
N SER A 367 -3.96 12.04 4.70
CA SER A 367 -4.88 11.53 5.70
C SER A 367 -6.30 11.72 5.20
N SER A 368 -6.93 10.61 4.81
CA SER A 368 -8.30 10.63 4.26
C SER A 368 -9.35 11.03 5.29
N SER A 369 -9.09 10.94 6.59
CA SER A 369 -10.04 11.41 7.60
C SER A 369 -9.99 12.93 7.78
N THR A 370 -8.82 13.54 7.59
CA THR A 370 -8.58 14.96 7.87
C THR A 370 -8.52 15.83 6.63
N LYS A 371 -8.58 15.22 5.44
CA LYS A 371 -8.38 15.87 4.13
C LYS A 371 -7.00 16.51 3.96
N GLN A 372 -6.04 16.17 4.81
CA GLN A 372 -4.70 16.73 4.73
C GLN A 372 -3.86 15.99 3.71
N LEU A 373 -3.27 16.75 2.80
CA LEU A 373 -2.31 16.30 1.81
C LEU A 373 -0.94 16.88 2.15
N TYR A 374 0.02 16.00 2.39
CA TYR A 374 1.40 16.37 2.65
C TYR A 374 2.19 16.31 1.34
N VAL A 375 2.79 17.42 0.93
CA VAL A 375 3.60 17.54 -0.29
C VAL A 375 4.88 18.33 -0.02
N ASN A 376 5.79 18.39 -0.98
CA ASN A 376 6.92 19.32 -0.94
C ASN A 376 6.90 20.37 -2.04
N ASP A 377 7.58 21.48 -1.74
CA ASP A 377 7.87 22.58 -2.65
C ASP A 377 9.30 23.07 -2.41
N PHE A 378 10.18 22.87 -3.39
CA PHE A 378 11.56 23.37 -3.33
C PHE A 378 11.60 24.83 -3.78
N LYS A 379 11.80 25.71 -2.82
CA LYS A 379 11.66 27.16 -3.02
C LYS A 379 12.72 27.90 -2.23
N ASP A 380 13.24 28.97 -2.82
CA ASP A 380 14.25 29.85 -2.20
C ASP A 380 15.51 29.08 -1.73
N GLY A 381 15.87 28.02 -2.48
CA GLY A 381 17.04 27.17 -2.20
C GLY A 381 16.87 26.21 -1.02
N ARG A 382 15.64 26.05 -0.52
CA ARG A 382 15.29 25.13 0.58
C ARG A 382 14.14 24.23 0.19
N ASP A 383 14.12 23.05 0.77
CA ASP A 383 12.95 22.18 0.69
C ASP A 383 11.90 22.61 1.73
N ASN A 384 10.64 22.62 1.31
CA ASN A 384 9.54 22.99 2.19
C ASN A 384 8.56 21.83 2.24
N ILE A 385 8.15 21.46 3.45
CA ILE A 385 7.00 20.59 3.66
C ILE A 385 5.76 21.48 3.64
N VAL A 386 4.78 21.11 2.82
CA VAL A 386 3.53 21.85 2.63
C VAL A 386 2.36 20.94 2.94
N ILE A 387 1.47 21.38 3.82
CA ILE A 387 0.21 20.72 4.12
C ILE A 387 -0.88 21.47 3.36
N LEU A 388 -1.57 20.76 2.48
CA LEU A 388 -2.72 21.25 1.72
C LEU A 388 -4.00 20.59 2.21
N ASP A 389 -5.14 21.26 2.05
CA ASP A 389 -6.42 20.57 1.98
C ASP A 389 -6.54 19.90 0.59
N ILE A 390 -6.76 18.58 0.56
CA ILE A 390 -6.72 17.79 -0.68
C ILE A 390 -7.88 18.12 -1.64
N GLU A 391 -9.01 18.64 -1.14
CA GLU A 391 -10.16 18.95 -1.97
C GLU A 391 -10.06 20.34 -2.60
N THR A 392 -9.63 21.33 -1.83
CA THR A 392 -9.61 22.75 -2.22
C THR A 392 -8.24 23.21 -2.71
N GLY A 393 -7.18 22.52 -2.31
CA GLY A 393 -5.80 22.94 -2.52
C GLY A 393 -5.40 24.15 -1.67
N GLU A 394 -6.18 24.50 -0.63
CA GLU A 394 -5.78 25.52 0.33
C GLU A 394 -4.50 25.12 1.04
N GLU A 395 -3.55 26.04 1.18
CA GLU A 395 -2.32 25.80 1.93
C GLU A 395 -2.60 26.02 3.42
N LEU A 396 -2.63 24.91 4.17
CA LEU A 396 -2.92 24.92 5.61
C LEU A 396 -1.68 25.24 6.43
N LYS A 397 -0.50 24.77 5.98
CA LYS A 397 0.78 24.99 6.66
C LYS A 397 1.94 24.84 5.70
N ARG A 398 3.00 25.59 5.97
CA ARG A 398 4.32 25.41 5.36
C ARG A 398 5.39 25.37 6.43
N ILE A 399 6.32 24.42 6.29
CA ILE A 399 7.48 24.26 7.15
C ILE A 399 8.72 24.28 6.26
N VAL A 400 9.57 25.28 6.46
CA VAL A 400 10.86 25.38 5.78
C VAL A 400 11.84 24.43 6.48
N THR A 401 12.45 23.51 5.76
CA THR A 401 13.48 22.63 6.33
C THR A 401 14.87 23.27 6.15
N SER A 402 15.85 22.82 6.93
CA SER A 402 17.24 23.20 6.72
C SER A 402 17.85 22.54 5.47
N SER A 403 17.19 21.56 4.84
CA SER A 403 17.70 20.91 3.64
C SER A 403 17.78 21.87 2.45
N THR A 404 18.97 21.94 1.83
CA THR A 404 19.22 22.67 0.57
C THR A 404 18.97 21.81 -0.67
N VAL A 405 18.48 20.59 -0.48
CA VAL A 405 18.18 19.64 -1.55
C VAL A 405 16.71 19.26 -1.48
N MET A 406 16.04 19.36 -2.62
CA MET A 406 14.64 18.95 -2.79
C MET A 406 14.42 17.53 -2.30
N SER A 407 13.37 17.32 -1.52
CA SER A 407 12.93 15.99 -1.15
C SER A 407 12.55 15.20 -2.40
N LEU A 408 13.22 14.06 -2.59
CA LEU A 408 12.92 13.05 -3.60
C LEU A 408 12.41 11.74 -2.97
N ALA A 409 12.32 11.74 -1.64
CA ALA A 409 12.17 10.58 -0.77
C ALA A 409 11.02 10.82 0.22
N GLY A 410 10.59 9.76 0.89
CA GLY A 410 9.21 9.62 1.31
C GLY A 410 8.71 10.37 2.55
N VAL A 411 7.37 10.43 2.67
CA VAL A 411 6.60 10.86 3.85
C VAL A 411 5.81 9.70 4.48
N THR A 412 6.02 9.41 5.76
CA THR A 412 5.33 8.36 6.52
C THR A 412 4.37 8.99 7.52
N LEU A 413 3.08 8.65 7.46
CA LEU A 413 2.17 9.01 8.54
C LEU A 413 2.39 8.02 9.68
N GLY A 414 2.66 8.55 10.86
CA GLY A 414 2.93 7.80 12.07
C GLY A 414 1.67 7.41 12.82
N TRP A 415 1.88 6.87 14.02
CA TRP A 415 0.82 6.27 14.83
C TRP A 415 0.19 7.25 15.81
N ASN A 416 0.85 8.38 16.09
CA ASN A 416 0.49 9.31 17.15
C ASN A 416 0.12 10.69 16.60
N ASP A 417 -0.69 10.75 15.54
CA ASP A 417 -0.96 12.00 14.84
C ASP A 417 0.33 12.72 14.40
N ASP A 418 1.37 11.96 14.07
CA ASP A 418 2.66 12.48 13.64
C ASP A 418 2.99 12.12 12.19
N VAL A 419 3.87 12.90 11.59
CA VAL A 419 4.31 12.70 10.21
C VAL A 419 5.82 12.75 10.16
N PHE A 420 6.41 11.67 9.67
CA PHE A 420 7.84 11.54 9.46
C PHE A 420 8.16 11.86 8.01
N TRP A 421 9.05 12.83 7.82
CA TRP A 421 9.42 13.34 6.52
C TRP A 421 10.93 13.20 6.33
N VAL A 422 11.32 12.70 5.16
CA VAL A 422 12.73 12.70 4.74
C VAL A 422 12.95 13.82 3.74
N SER A 423 13.81 14.77 4.10
CA SER A 423 14.30 15.81 3.20
C SER A 423 15.78 15.64 2.94
N GLY A 424 16.28 16.03 1.77
CA GLY A 424 17.55 15.53 1.20
C GLY A 424 18.74 15.40 2.19
N TYR A 425 18.88 16.34 3.13
CA TYR A 425 19.89 16.30 4.20
C TYR A 425 19.37 16.25 5.63
N CYS A 426 18.06 16.25 5.84
CA CYS A 426 17.47 16.28 7.18
C CYS A 426 16.25 15.36 7.28
N SER A 427 15.94 14.94 8.50
CA SER A 427 14.70 14.24 8.80
C SER A 427 13.84 15.09 9.70
N VAL A 428 12.54 15.14 9.42
CA VAL A 428 11.58 15.97 10.14
C VAL A 428 10.49 15.08 10.73
N ARG A 429 10.14 15.32 11.98
CA ARG A 429 8.92 14.79 12.61
C ARG A 429 7.97 15.95 12.87
N MET A 430 6.80 15.94 12.27
CA MET A 430 5.70 16.86 12.57
C MET A 430 4.74 16.23 13.59
N TYR A 431 4.24 17.00 14.55
CA TYR A 431 3.33 16.53 15.63
C TYR A 431 2.53 17.69 16.24
N ASN A 432 1.46 17.40 17.01
CA ASN A 432 0.57 18.42 17.57
C ASN A 432 0.94 18.93 18.98
N ASP A 433 1.23 18.02 19.92
CA ASP A 433 1.44 18.36 21.33
C ASP A 433 2.77 17.81 21.84
N LEU A 434 3.50 18.63 22.60
CA LEU A 434 4.71 18.24 23.32
C LEU A 434 4.45 17.10 24.32
N GLN A 435 3.24 16.90 24.85
CA GLN A 435 2.98 15.73 25.71
C GLN A 435 3.08 14.39 24.96
N GLN A 436 2.91 14.37 23.63
CA GLN A 436 3.21 13.20 22.79
C GLN A 436 4.71 12.87 22.72
N THR A 437 5.58 13.64 23.40
CA THR A 437 7.01 13.31 23.55
C THR A 437 7.29 12.41 24.76
N GLN A 438 6.27 12.02 25.54
CA GLN A 438 6.47 11.27 26.79
C GLN A 438 5.93 9.83 26.78
N GLU A 439 4.87 9.50 26.03
CA GLU A 439 4.31 8.13 25.94
C GLU A 439 3.73 7.80 24.55
N PHE A 440 3.75 6.51 24.16
CA PHE A 440 3.07 6.00 22.96
C PHE A 440 1.61 5.67 23.30
N HIS A 441 0.65 6.20 22.53
CA HIS A 441 -0.75 5.85 22.69
C HIS A 441 -1.19 4.83 21.64
N ALA A 442 -2.25 4.07 21.94
CA ALA A 442 -2.92 3.27 20.91
C ALA A 442 -3.51 4.21 19.85
N PRO A 443 -3.52 3.83 18.56
CA PRO A 443 -4.00 4.69 17.48
C PRO A 443 -5.41 5.20 17.76
N LYS A 444 -5.63 6.51 17.59
CA LYS A 444 -6.96 7.12 17.65
C LYS A 444 -7.66 6.89 16.31
N PRO A 445 -8.87 6.31 16.31
CA PRO A 445 -9.59 6.07 15.07
C PRO A 445 -10.42 7.29 14.65
N ALA A 446 -10.64 7.43 13.34
CA ALA A 446 -11.31 8.55 12.68
C ALA A 446 -12.56 9.08 13.39
N LEU A 447 -12.50 10.33 13.90
CA LEU A 447 -13.67 11.04 14.40
C LEU A 447 -14.64 11.36 13.24
N SER A 448 -15.91 10.97 13.39
CA SER A 448 -16.97 11.34 12.46
C SER A 448 -17.25 12.86 12.55
N SER A 449 -16.89 13.62 11.51
CA SER A 449 -17.19 15.05 11.45
C SER A 449 -18.68 15.31 11.22
N GLN A 450 -19.29 16.15 12.06
CA GLN A 450 -20.55 16.80 11.76
C GLN A 450 -20.28 18.07 10.96
N GLY A 451 -20.80 18.16 9.73
CA GLY A 451 -20.71 19.39 8.92
C GLY A 451 -20.98 19.21 7.42
N ASN A 452 -22.24 19.40 7.03
CA ASN A 452 -22.83 19.73 5.72
C ASN A 452 -21.96 19.76 4.42
N SER A 453 -21.43 18.62 4.02
CA SER A 453 -21.64 18.04 2.68
C SER A 453 -21.18 16.59 2.77
N ALA A 454 -22.14 15.65 2.78
CA ALA A 454 -21.85 14.29 3.20
C ALA A 454 -20.77 13.67 2.29
N PRO A 455 -19.56 13.35 2.81
CA PRO A 455 -18.65 12.47 2.09
C PRO A 455 -19.41 11.18 1.82
N ARG A 456 -19.18 10.55 0.67
CA ARG A 456 -19.74 9.24 0.38
C ARG A 456 -19.15 8.29 1.42
N LYS A 457 -19.86 8.08 2.53
CA LYS A 457 -19.44 7.14 3.57
C LYS A 457 -19.28 5.79 2.86
N VAL A 458 -18.13 5.15 2.99
CA VAL A 458 -17.86 3.84 2.43
C VAL A 458 -17.87 2.85 3.59
N SER A 459 -18.51 1.71 3.42
CA SER A 459 -18.43 0.65 4.44
C SER A 459 -17.04 0.03 4.39
N MET A 460 -16.40 -0.15 5.53
CA MET A 460 -15.06 -0.74 5.63
C MET A 460 -15.02 -1.76 6.76
N LEU A 461 -14.21 -2.80 6.58
CA LEU A 461 -13.82 -3.72 7.64
C LEU A 461 -12.38 -3.38 8.01
N TYR A 462 -12.05 -3.24 9.29
CA TYR A 462 -10.72 -2.90 9.79
C TYR A 462 -10.03 -4.12 10.42
N PRO A 463 -8.70 -4.09 10.66
CA PRO A 463 -8.03 -5.14 11.40
C PRO A 463 -8.68 -5.37 12.77
N ASN A 464 -8.63 -6.62 13.23
CA ASN A 464 -9.01 -6.94 14.59
C ASN A 464 -7.91 -6.47 15.54
N PHE A 465 -8.26 -6.02 16.74
CA PHE A 465 -7.30 -5.57 17.74
C PHE A 465 -7.59 -6.23 19.08
N PRO A 466 -6.58 -6.76 19.79
CA PRO A 466 -5.20 -6.96 19.32
C PRO A 466 -5.11 -8.01 18.19
N ASN A 467 -4.01 -8.01 17.43
CA ASN A 467 -3.65 -9.08 16.49
C ASN A 467 -2.11 -9.23 16.44
N PRO A 468 -1.51 -10.40 16.71
CA PRO A 468 -2.15 -11.60 17.24
C PRO A 468 -2.82 -11.39 18.61
N PHE A 469 -3.79 -12.23 18.97
CA PHE A 469 -4.55 -12.08 20.21
C PHE A 469 -4.54 -13.36 21.07
N ASN A 470 -4.76 -13.17 22.38
CA ASN A 470 -4.94 -14.24 23.36
C ASN A 470 -5.74 -13.73 24.59
N PRO A 471 -6.93 -14.26 24.91
CA PRO A 471 -7.86 -15.01 24.05
C PRO A 471 -8.88 -14.10 23.34
N ASP A 472 -8.90 -12.79 23.62
CA ASP A 472 -9.93 -11.87 23.13
C ASP A 472 -9.44 -10.92 22.04
N THR A 473 -10.31 -10.64 21.07
CA THR A 473 -10.12 -9.61 20.06
C THR A 473 -11.41 -8.86 19.75
N TRP A 474 -11.27 -7.62 19.27
CA TRP A 474 -12.35 -6.78 18.75
C TRP A 474 -12.17 -6.57 17.25
N ILE A 475 -13.24 -6.70 16.49
CA ILE A 475 -13.27 -6.57 15.03
C ILE A 475 -13.96 -5.25 14.69
N ALA A 476 -13.16 -4.25 14.30
CA ALA A 476 -13.66 -2.93 13.94
C ALA A 476 -14.25 -2.89 12.54
N TYR A 477 -15.30 -2.09 12.34
CA TYR A 477 -15.92 -1.86 11.03
C TYR A 477 -16.57 -0.47 10.94
N SER A 478 -16.90 -0.02 9.72
CA SER A 478 -17.71 1.17 9.48
C SER A 478 -18.79 0.86 8.44
N LEU A 479 -19.92 1.55 8.57
CA LEU A 479 -21.09 1.37 7.71
C LEU A 479 -21.43 2.67 6.98
N SER A 480 -21.49 2.58 5.65
CA SER A 480 -21.95 3.68 4.78
C SER A 480 -23.44 3.98 4.93
N THR A 481 -24.24 2.93 5.14
CA THR A 481 -25.69 2.93 5.26
C THR A 481 -26.10 2.05 6.44
N ASN A 482 -27.32 2.21 6.94
CA ASN A 482 -27.82 1.35 8.01
C ASN A 482 -27.97 -0.08 7.50
N ALA A 483 -27.53 -1.08 8.25
CA ALA A 483 -27.55 -2.48 7.85
C ALA A 483 -27.68 -3.43 9.04
N PHE A 484 -28.15 -4.65 8.79
CA PHE A 484 -27.97 -5.77 9.71
C PHE A 484 -26.55 -6.29 9.56
N VAL A 485 -25.83 -6.41 10.68
CA VAL A 485 -24.42 -6.78 10.71
C VAL A 485 -24.24 -8.13 11.36
N SER A 486 -23.58 -9.04 10.65
CA SER A 486 -23.13 -10.31 11.19
C SER A 486 -21.67 -10.57 10.82
N PHE A 487 -21.00 -11.39 11.61
CA PHE A 487 -19.66 -11.88 11.34
C PHE A 487 -19.62 -13.41 11.32
N ASP A 488 -18.92 -13.97 10.33
CA ASP A 488 -18.58 -15.39 10.29
C ASP A 488 -17.06 -15.54 10.41
N ILE A 489 -16.62 -16.46 11.26
CA ILE A 489 -15.20 -16.76 11.50
C ILE A 489 -14.90 -18.14 10.93
N TYR A 490 -13.80 -18.29 10.21
CA TYR A 490 -13.39 -19.50 9.51
C TYR A 490 -11.97 -19.91 9.86
N ASN A 491 -11.68 -21.21 9.79
CA ASN A 491 -10.31 -21.72 9.82
C ASN A 491 -9.68 -21.74 8.40
N LEU A 492 -8.42 -22.19 8.31
CA LEU A 492 -7.68 -22.32 7.05
C LEU A 492 -8.33 -23.26 6.02
N GLN A 493 -9.19 -24.19 6.44
CA GLN A 493 -9.92 -25.10 5.56
C GLN A 493 -11.25 -24.49 5.07
N GLY A 494 -11.55 -23.24 5.42
CA GLY A 494 -12.81 -22.58 5.08
C GLY A 494 -14.01 -23.07 5.89
N ILE A 495 -13.78 -23.86 6.96
CA ILE A 495 -14.85 -24.32 7.84
C ILE A 495 -15.21 -23.17 8.78
N ARG A 496 -16.51 -22.87 8.87
CA ARG A 496 -17.01 -21.87 9.83
C ARG A 496 -16.83 -22.37 11.26
N ILE A 497 -16.12 -21.58 12.05
CA ILE A 497 -15.77 -21.80 13.45
C ILE A 497 -16.73 -21.07 14.38
N ARG A 498 -17.17 -19.86 14.02
CA ARG A 498 -18.06 -19.05 14.85
C ARG A 498 -18.92 -18.13 13.98
N HIS A 499 -20.16 -17.92 14.39
CA HIS A 499 -21.04 -16.86 13.87
C HIS A 499 -21.34 -15.86 15.00
N ILE A 500 -21.29 -14.57 14.70
CA ILE A 500 -21.55 -13.47 15.64
C ILE A 500 -22.58 -12.53 15.01
N GLU A 501 -23.78 -12.51 15.55
CA GLU A 501 -24.86 -11.63 15.10
C GLU A 501 -24.86 -10.34 15.93
N LEU A 502 -24.63 -9.19 15.29
CA LEU A 502 -24.71 -7.88 15.94
C LEU A 502 -26.06 -7.18 15.71
N GLY A 503 -26.88 -7.68 14.77
CA GLY A 503 -28.19 -7.13 14.45
C GLY A 503 -28.13 -5.80 13.69
N TYR A 504 -29.22 -5.04 13.74
CA TYR A 504 -29.33 -3.76 13.04
C TYR A 504 -28.40 -2.70 13.64
N LYS A 505 -27.61 -2.07 12.78
CA LYS A 505 -26.66 -1.00 13.11
C LYS A 505 -26.88 0.19 12.18
N SER A 506 -26.88 1.39 12.74
CA SER A 506 -26.95 2.63 11.96
C SER A 506 -25.63 2.90 11.22
N ALA A 507 -25.68 3.67 10.14
CA ALA A 507 -24.48 4.15 9.45
C ALA A 507 -23.57 4.89 10.44
N GLY A 508 -22.30 4.55 10.46
CA GLY A 508 -21.36 5.05 11.48
C GLY A 508 -20.12 4.16 11.61
N SER A 509 -19.19 4.58 12.46
CA SER A 509 -17.93 3.87 12.73
C SER A 509 -18.01 3.10 14.04
N TYR A 510 -17.65 1.82 14.01
CA TYR A 510 -17.72 0.84 15.09
C TYR A 510 -16.31 0.33 15.39
N ILE A 511 -15.49 1.21 15.95
CA ILE A 511 -14.03 1.08 16.02
C ILE A 511 -13.49 1.00 17.46
N SER A 512 -14.31 1.34 18.46
CA SER A 512 -14.02 1.13 19.88
C SER A 512 -14.51 -0.24 20.35
N LYS A 513 -14.01 -0.72 21.49
CA LYS A 513 -14.44 -2.01 22.08
C LYS A 513 -15.95 -2.11 22.31
N ASP A 514 -16.61 -0.99 22.60
CA ASP A 514 -18.05 -0.93 22.85
C ASP A 514 -18.89 -1.02 21.57
N GLY A 515 -18.29 -0.73 20.41
CA GLY A 515 -18.96 -0.74 19.11
C GLY A 515 -18.57 -1.92 18.21
N ALA A 516 -17.33 -2.39 18.31
CA ALA A 516 -16.75 -3.45 17.50
C ALA A 516 -17.35 -4.84 17.82
N ALA A 517 -17.24 -5.78 16.88
CA ALA A 517 -17.62 -7.17 17.16
C ALA A 517 -16.59 -7.82 18.09
N HIS A 518 -17.02 -8.57 19.09
CA HIS A 518 -16.11 -9.25 20.02
C HIS A 518 -16.03 -10.74 19.69
N TRP A 519 -14.80 -11.27 19.69
CA TRP A 519 -14.55 -12.71 19.65
C TRP A 519 -13.57 -13.11 20.75
N ASP A 520 -13.91 -14.17 21.46
CA ASP A 520 -13.22 -14.71 22.64
C ASP A 520 -12.34 -15.93 22.31
N GLY A 521 -12.06 -16.16 21.02
CA GLY A 521 -11.28 -17.30 20.56
C GLY A 521 -11.98 -18.65 20.72
N ARG A 522 -13.31 -18.67 20.87
CA ARG A 522 -14.10 -19.90 20.99
C ARG A 522 -14.88 -20.24 19.72
N ASN A 523 -15.08 -21.53 19.45
CA ASN A 523 -15.93 -22.01 18.37
C ASN A 523 -17.44 -21.89 18.73
N GLU A 524 -18.33 -22.32 17.83
CA GLU A 524 -19.79 -22.32 18.07
C GLU A 524 -20.19 -23.19 19.28
N PHE A 525 -19.37 -24.17 19.68
CA PHE A 525 -19.61 -25.04 20.83
C PHE A 525 -19.01 -24.50 22.15
N GLY A 526 -18.36 -23.33 22.12
CA GLY A 526 -17.74 -22.71 23.28
C GLY A 526 -16.34 -23.26 23.62
N GLU A 527 -15.78 -24.10 22.75
CA GLU A 527 -14.43 -24.66 22.92
C GLU A 527 -13.38 -23.70 22.37
N GLU A 528 -12.22 -23.64 23.02
CA GLU A 528 -11.11 -22.81 22.57
C GLU A 528 -10.51 -23.33 21.28
N VAL A 529 -10.38 -22.46 20.29
CA VAL A 529 -9.77 -22.81 19.01
C VAL A 529 -8.25 -22.97 19.16
N PRO A 530 -7.58 -23.83 18.38
CA PRO A 530 -6.13 -23.94 18.42
C PRO A 530 -5.44 -22.63 17.95
N GLY A 531 -4.21 -22.40 18.40
CA GLY A 531 -3.40 -21.29 17.90
C GLY A 531 -3.14 -21.45 16.39
N GLY A 532 -3.22 -20.35 15.64
CA GLY A 532 -3.15 -20.40 14.18
C GLY A 532 -3.84 -19.23 13.48
N ILE A 533 -3.95 -19.33 12.16
CA ILE A 533 -4.56 -18.32 11.30
C ILE A 533 -6.06 -18.62 11.16
N TYR A 534 -6.87 -17.58 11.32
CA TYR A 534 -8.31 -17.59 11.11
C TYR A 534 -8.72 -16.43 10.21
N PHE A 535 -9.91 -16.52 9.63
CA PHE A 535 -10.52 -15.46 8.83
C PHE A 535 -11.82 -15.01 9.47
N TYR A 536 -12.14 -13.73 9.44
CA TYR A 536 -13.44 -13.19 9.83
C TYR A 536 -14.03 -12.40 8.66
N SER A 537 -15.31 -12.66 8.36
CA SER A 537 -16.06 -12.02 7.29
C SER A 537 -17.19 -11.21 7.89
N ILE A 538 -17.34 -9.95 7.47
CA ILE A 538 -18.52 -9.12 7.78
C ILE A 538 -19.54 -9.24 6.66
N GLN A 539 -20.82 -9.34 7.04
CA GLN A 539 -21.97 -9.15 6.17
C GLN A 539 -22.76 -7.95 6.69
N ALA A 540 -22.92 -6.91 5.88
CA ALA A 540 -23.71 -5.72 6.21
C ALA A 540 -24.46 -5.17 4.99
N GLY A 541 -25.70 -5.65 4.75
CA GLY A 541 -26.42 -5.33 3.51
C GLY A 541 -25.68 -5.89 2.29
N GLU A 542 -25.37 -5.06 1.30
CA GLU A 542 -24.53 -5.44 0.15
C GLU A 542 -23.02 -5.45 0.47
N PHE A 543 -22.61 -4.86 1.59
CA PHE A 543 -21.20 -4.81 1.98
C PHE A 543 -20.76 -6.17 2.53
N LYS A 544 -19.75 -6.76 1.88
CA LYS A 544 -19.02 -7.94 2.36
C LYS A 544 -17.53 -7.68 2.31
N ALA A 545 -16.83 -7.98 3.39
CA ALA A 545 -15.38 -7.95 3.44
C ALA A 545 -14.90 -9.04 4.40
N THR A 546 -13.73 -9.60 4.15
CA THR A 546 -13.15 -10.63 4.99
C THR A 546 -11.71 -10.28 5.27
N ARG A 547 -11.24 -10.50 6.49
CA ARG A 547 -9.86 -10.26 6.91
C ARG A 547 -9.34 -11.46 7.69
N ARG A 548 -8.03 -11.48 7.94
CA ARG A 548 -7.35 -12.54 8.70
C ARG A 548 -7.00 -12.08 10.11
N MET A 549 -6.89 -13.03 11.03
CA MET A 549 -6.44 -12.85 12.40
C MET A 549 -5.58 -14.03 12.86
N ILE A 550 -4.73 -13.80 13.86
CA ILE A 550 -3.84 -14.82 14.41
C ILE A 550 -4.18 -15.02 15.89
N VAL A 551 -4.53 -16.26 16.25
CA VAL A 551 -4.73 -16.68 17.64
C VAL A 551 -3.40 -17.16 18.20
N LEU A 552 -2.94 -16.59 19.32
CA LEU A 552 -1.82 -17.11 20.10
C LEU A 552 -2.33 -18.05 21.19
N LYS A 553 -1.54 -19.08 21.49
CA LYS A 553 -1.68 -19.90 22.69
C LYS A 553 -0.42 -19.83 23.52
#